data_AF-A0A7S3MHI7-F1
#
_entry.id   AF-A0A7S3MHI7-F1
#
_cell.length_a   1.000
_cell.length_b   1.000
_cell.length_c   1.000
_cell.angle_alpha   90.00
_cell.angle_beta   90.00
_cell.angle_gamma   90.00
#
_symmetry.space_group_name_H-M   'P 1'
#
loop_
_entity.id
_entity.type
_entity.pdbx_description
1 polymer ?
#
loop_
_entity_poly.entity_id
_entity_poly.type
_entity_poly.pdbx_seq_one_letter_code
_entity_poly.pdbx_strand_id
1 'polypeptide(L)'
;MGVQIDDEILAKSGEELFKELLRVYSVAEVDDYSKAGQWKDDLMRTDIHLIYQHAREAGADEPIPLEEVKVPDLPRAVAIGGYQVPAGVGGLRPVAPVGVSARGVR
;
A
#
# COMPACT_ATOMS: atom_id res chain seq x y z
N MET A 1 -21.98 -22.52 9.33
CA MET A 1 -22.03 -21.04 9.28
C MET A 1 -21.08 -20.65 8.18
N GLY A 2 -21.52 -19.86 7.20
CA GLY A 2 -20.63 -19.43 6.11
C GLY A 2 -19.65 -18.40 6.62
N VAL A 3 -18.41 -18.48 6.17
CA VAL A 3 -17.33 -17.56 6.55
C VAL A 3 -17.75 -16.13 6.14
N GLN A 4 -18.10 -15.30 7.13
CA GLN A 4 -18.40 -13.89 6.92
C GLN A 4 -17.08 -13.13 7.04
N ILE A 5 -16.73 -12.33 6.02
CA ILE A 5 -15.69 -11.32 6.21
C ILE A 5 -16.35 -10.22 7.01
N ASP A 6 -15.98 -10.08 8.27
CA ASP A 6 -16.45 -8.96 9.07
C ASP A 6 -15.86 -7.67 8.48
N ASP A 7 -16.70 -6.68 8.19
CA ASP A 7 -16.25 -5.36 7.71
C ASP A 7 -15.20 -4.73 8.66
N GLU A 8 -15.19 -5.16 9.92
CA GLU A 8 -14.18 -4.84 10.93
C GLU A 8 -12.77 -5.29 10.55
N ILE A 9 -12.62 -6.41 9.84
CA ILE A 9 -11.32 -6.89 9.32
C ILE A 9 -10.82 -5.95 8.22
N LEU A 10 -11.71 -5.56 7.30
CA LEU A 10 -11.36 -4.68 6.18
C LEU A 10 -11.09 -3.23 6.62
N ALA A 11 -11.63 -2.83 7.77
CA ALA A 11 -11.35 -1.53 8.39
C ALA A 11 -9.93 -1.42 8.98
N LYS A 12 -9.24 -2.55 9.21
CA LYS A 12 -7.85 -2.54 9.70
C LYS A 12 -6.88 -2.05 8.63
N SER A 13 -5.68 -1.67 9.07
CA SER A 13 -4.60 -1.17 8.22
C SER A 13 -3.25 -1.69 8.66
N GLY A 14 -2.30 -1.73 7.73
CA GLY A 14 -0.92 -2.12 7.98
C GLY A 14 -0.75 -3.51 8.59
N GLU A 15 -0.02 -3.56 9.71
CA GLU A 15 0.36 -4.82 10.37
C GLU A 15 -0.84 -5.62 10.87
N GLU A 16 -1.89 -4.94 11.36
CA GLU A 16 -3.09 -5.61 11.86
C GLU A 16 -3.86 -6.29 10.73
N LEU A 17 -3.91 -5.65 9.56
CA LEU A 17 -4.51 -6.23 8.36
C LEU A 17 -3.69 -7.41 7.84
N PHE A 18 -2.36 -7.33 7.91
CA PHE A 18 -1.48 -8.45 7.53
C PHE A 18 -1.65 -9.67 8.45
N LYS A 19 -1.91 -9.48 9.74
CA LYS A 19 -2.21 -10.59 10.66
C LYS A 19 -3.49 -11.31 10.26
N GLU A 20 -4.51 -10.58 9.83
CA GLU A 20 -5.76 -11.19 9.35
C GLU A 20 -5.52 -11.95 8.05
N LEU A 21 -4.72 -11.41 7.13
CA LEU A 21 -4.30 -12.13 5.92
C LEU A 21 -3.60 -13.45 6.26
N LEU A 22 -2.69 -13.45 7.25
CA LEU A 22 -1.99 -14.67 7.68
C LEU A 22 -2.90 -15.74 8.29
N ARG A 23 -4.09 -15.40 8.79
CA ARG A 23 -5.08 -16.38 9.28
C ARG A 23 -5.62 -17.25 8.15
N VAL A 24 -5.80 -16.66 6.97
CA VAL A 24 -6.31 -17.36 5.79
C VAL A 24 -5.21 -17.81 4.84
N TYR A 25 -4.07 -17.13 4.88
CA TYR A 25 -2.93 -17.36 4.00
C TYR A 25 -1.63 -17.34 4.80
N SER A 26 -1.35 -18.44 5.49
CA SER A 26 -0.21 -18.56 6.41
C SER A 26 1.17 -18.52 5.75
N VAL A 27 1.22 -18.63 4.41
CA VAL A 27 2.45 -18.54 3.61
C VAL A 27 2.68 -17.14 3.03
N ALA A 28 1.88 -16.14 3.43
CA ALA A 28 2.10 -14.76 3.01
C ALA A 28 3.45 -14.24 3.50
N GLU A 29 4.28 -13.75 2.58
CA GLU A 29 5.55 -13.12 2.93
C GLU A 29 5.38 -11.60 3.07
N VAL A 30 6.07 -11.03 4.05
CA VAL A 30 6.03 -9.58 4.30
C VAL A 30 6.42 -8.78 3.06
N ASP A 31 7.43 -9.22 2.32
CA ASP A 31 8.00 -8.46 1.19
C ASP A 31 7.01 -8.30 0.03
N ASP A 32 6.00 -9.16 -0.06
CA ASP A 32 4.93 -9.05 -1.06
C ASP A 32 3.95 -7.94 -0.71
N TYR A 33 3.69 -7.71 0.58
CA TYR A 33 2.65 -6.82 1.10
C TYR A 33 3.19 -5.54 1.75
N SER A 34 4.49 -5.47 2.02
CA SER A 34 5.19 -4.31 2.57
C SER A 34 6.37 -3.96 1.69
N LYS A 35 6.47 -2.70 1.26
CA LYS A 35 7.60 -2.20 0.46
C LYS A 35 8.03 -0.84 0.96
N ALA A 36 9.33 -0.68 1.20
CA ALA A 36 9.91 0.56 1.74
C ALA A 36 9.25 1.03 3.06
N GLY A 37 8.85 0.09 3.91
CA GLY A 37 8.16 0.39 5.18
C GLY A 37 6.73 0.88 5.04
N GLN A 38 6.15 0.79 3.84
CA GLN A 38 4.75 1.07 3.58
C GLN A 38 4.00 -0.22 3.29
N TRP A 39 2.86 -0.35 3.94
CA TRP A 39 1.93 -1.45 3.73
C TRP A 39 1.05 -1.23 2.51
N LYS A 40 0.79 -2.30 1.77
CA LYS A 40 -0.13 -2.31 0.64
C LYS A 40 -1.52 -2.77 1.09
N ASP A 41 -2.18 -1.93 1.87
CA ASP A 41 -3.48 -2.27 2.48
C ASP A 41 -4.53 -2.70 1.46
N ASP A 42 -4.62 -2.01 0.32
CA ASP A 42 -5.60 -2.34 -0.71
C ASP A 42 -5.34 -3.72 -1.35
N LEU A 43 -4.06 -4.10 -1.46
CA LEU A 43 -3.68 -5.43 -1.95
C LEU A 43 -4.07 -6.49 -0.92
N MET A 44 -3.76 -6.26 0.36
CA MET A 44 -4.12 -7.17 1.45
C MET A 44 -5.64 -7.35 1.56
N ARG A 45 -6.44 -6.27 1.47
CA ARG A 45 -7.91 -6.34 1.47
C ARG A 45 -8.44 -7.17 0.32
N THR A 46 -7.88 -6.98 -0.88
CA THR A 46 -8.30 -7.69 -2.09
C THR A 46 -8.04 -9.19 -1.94
N ASP A 47 -6.85 -9.57 -1.47
CA ASP A 47 -6.45 -10.96 -1.32
C ASP A 47 -7.26 -11.67 -0.23
N ILE A 48 -7.46 -11.01 0.92
CA ILE A 48 -8.39 -11.48 1.96
C ILE A 48 -9.76 -11.75 1.33
N HIS A 49 -10.33 -10.79 0.61
CA HIS A 49 -11.65 -10.97 0.01
C HIS A 49 -11.69 -12.17 -0.95
N LEU A 50 -10.68 -12.31 -1.80
CA LEU A 50 -10.58 -13.40 -2.76
C LEU A 50 -10.49 -14.77 -2.07
N ILE A 51 -9.63 -14.90 -1.06
CA ILE A 51 -9.41 -16.16 -0.34
C ILE A 51 -10.68 -16.58 0.41
N TYR A 52 -11.32 -15.65 1.11
CA TYR A 52 -12.56 -15.92 1.83
C TYR A 52 -13.71 -16.33 0.88
N GLN A 53 -13.80 -15.70 -0.30
CA GLN A 53 -14.79 -16.08 -1.31
C GLN A 53 -14.54 -17.50 -1.83
N HIS A 54 -13.29 -17.83 -2.16
CA HIS A 54 -12.91 -19.18 -2.59
C HIS A 54 -13.13 -20.23 -1.49
N ALA A 55 -12.79 -19.91 -0.24
CA ALA A 55 -13.04 -20.77 0.92
C ALA A 55 -14.54 -21.04 1.10
N ARG A 56 -15.37 -20.01 0.94
CA ARG A 56 -16.83 -20.12 1.03
C ARG A 56 -17.41 -20.99 -0.08
N GLU A 57 -16.94 -20.82 -1.31
CA GLU A 57 -17.35 -21.65 -2.46
C GLU A 57 -16.89 -23.11 -2.33
N ALA A 58 -15.70 -23.32 -1.75
CA ALA A 58 -15.14 -24.64 -1.49
C ALA A 58 -15.75 -25.34 -0.27
N GLY A 59 -16.53 -24.63 0.56
CA GLY A 59 -17.12 -25.16 1.79
C GLY A 59 -16.09 -25.40 2.90
N ALA A 60 -15.00 -24.64 2.93
CA ALA A 60 -13.94 -24.76 3.92
C ALA A 60 -14.36 -24.23 5.29
N ASP A 61 -13.79 -24.80 6.35
CA ASP A 61 -14.01 -24.40 7.74
C ASP A 61 -13.41 -23.02 8.07
N GLU A 62 -13.84 -22.45 9.20
CA GLU A 62 -13.47 -21.11 9.69
C GLU A 62 -11.94 -20.95 9.89
N PRO A 63 -11.34 -19.80 9.54
CA PRO A 63 -9.90 -19.58 9.67
C PRO A 63 -9.40 -19.59 11.13
N ILE A 64 -8.11 -19.92 11.28
CA ILE A 64 -7.43 -20.03 12.58
C ILE A 64 -7.60 -18.76 13.44
N PRO A 65 -7.68 -18.86 14.78
CA PRO A 65 -7.81 -17.69 15.65
C PRO A 65 -6.63 -16.73 15.53
N LEU A 66 -6.91 -15.42 15.64
CA LEU A 66 -5.91 -14.35 15.49
C LEU A 66 -4.73 -14.47 16.48
N GLU A 67 -4.95 -15.03 17.67
CA GLU A 67 -3.92 -15.19 18.71
C GLU A 67 -2.81 -16.19 18.34
N GLU A 68 -3.09 -17.11 17.40
CA GLU A 68 -2.11 -18.11 16.95
C GLU A 68 -1.22 -17.59 15.79
N VAL A 69 -1.54 -16.41 15.25
CA VAL A 69 -0.80 -15.83 14.13
C VAL A 69 0.47 -15.15 14.62
N LYS A 70 1.61 -15.72 14.25
CA LYS A 70 2.93 -15.12 14.50
C LYS A 70 3.19 -13.99 13.52
N VAL A 71 3.34 -12.78 14.05
CA VAL A 71 3.69 -11.60 13.27
C VAL A 71 5.19 -11.57 13.02
N PRO A 72 5.65 -11.42 11.77
CA PRO A 72 7.07 -11.21 11.49
C PRO A 72 7.52 -9.82 11.98
N ASP A 73 8.71 -9.75 12.59
CA ASP A 73 9.34 -8.48 12.94
C ASP A 73 9.75 -7.72 11.68
N LEU A 74 9.11 -6.57 11.45
CA LEU A 74 9.41 -5.74 10.30
C LEU A 74 10.64 -4.87 10.58
N PRO A 75 11.52 -4.67 9.59
CA PRO A 75 12.50 -3.61 9.69
C PRO A 75 11.74 -2.27 9.77
N ARG A 76 11.74 -1.64 10.95
CA ARG A 76 11.23 -0.27 11.10
C ARG A 76 11.96 0.59 10.09
N ALA A 77 11.22 1.16 9.13
CA ALA A 77 11.77 2.18 8.27
C ALA A 77 12.23 3.33 9.16
N VAL A 78 13.54 3.45 9.34
CA VAL A 78 14.15 4.68 9.83
C VAL A 78 13.80 5.71 8.77
N ALA A 79 12.91 6.64 9.10
CA ALA A 79 12.65 7.79 8.25
C ALA A 79 13.98 8.54 8.11
N ILE A 80 14.71 8.27 7.03
CA ILE A 80 15.92 9.01 6.69
C ILE A 80 15.40 10.36 6.20
N GLY A 81 15.28 11.30 7.12
CA GLY A 81 14.91 12.68 6.82
C GLY A 81 15.89 13.26 5.80
N GLY A 82 15.33 13.82 4.73
CA GLY A 82 16.05 14.72 3.83
C GLY A 82 16.58 14.08 2.54
N TYR A 83 15.70 13.70 1.63
CA TYR A 83 16.04 13.83 0.20
C TYR A 83 15.84 15.29 -0.21
N GLN A 84 16.85 16.13 0.04
CA GLN A 84 17.01 17.34 -0.78
C GLN A 84 17.51 16.86 -2.13
N VAL A 85 16.66 16.97 -3.15
CA VAL A 85 17.07 16.80 -4.54
C VAL A 85 17.96 18.01 -4.89
N PRO A 86 19.26 17.84 -5.18
CA PRO A 86 20.03 18.93 -5.74
C PRO A 86 19.59 19.07 -7.20
N ALA A 87 18.66 19.99 -7.49
CA ALA A 87 18.21 20.25 -8.85
C ALA A 87 19.24 21.11 -9.59
N GLY A 88 20.38 20.47 -9.90
CA GLY A 88 21.40 20.92 -10.84
C GLY A 88 21.50 19.98 -12.04
N VAL A 89 20.38 19.51 -12.60
CA VAL A 89 20.34 18.80 -13.89
C VAL A 89 18.97 19.07 -14.55
N GLY A 90 18.95 19.79 -15.67
CA GLY A 90 17.74 19.95 -16.49
C GLY A 90 17.67 21.27 -17.23
N GLY A 91 18.44 21.40 -18.32
CA GLY A 91 18.32 22.53 -19.24
C GLY A 91 16.98 22.52 -19.96
N LEU A 92 16.03 23.33 -19.49
CA LEU A 92 14.91 23.81 -20.28
C LEU A 92 14.92 25.34 -20.18
N ARG A 93 15.23 25.97 -21.31
CA ARG A 93 15.34 27.43 -21.44
C ARG A 93 13.95 28.04 -21.23
N PRO A 94 13.77 29.06 -20.36
CA PRO A 94 12.55 29.83 -20.36
C PRO A 94 12.44 30.58 -21.71
N VAL A 95 11.34 30.37 -22.43
CA VAL A 95 10.98 31.19 -23.59
C VAL A 95 10.60 32.58 -23.07
N ALA A 96 11.39 33.59 -23.45
CA ALA A 96 11.10 34.97 -23.13
C ALA A 96 9.82 35.45 -23.85
N PRO A 97 8.95 36.24 -23.21
CA PRO A 97 7.87 36.90 -23.92
C PRO A 97 8.44 37.95 -24.89
N VAL A 98 8.12 37.82 -26.17
CA VAL A 98 8.44 38.80 -27.21
C VAL A 98 7.73 40.11 -26.89
N GLY A 99 8.50 41.14 -26.56
CA GLY A 99 8.02 42.50 -26.37
C GLY A 99 7.60 43.11 -27.71
N VAL A 100 6.32 43.39 -27.87
CA VAL A 100 5.81 44.32 -28.90
C VAL A 100 6.06 45.74 -28.41
N SER A 101 7.07 46.38 -28.99
CA SER A 101 7.28 47.83 -28.89
C SER A 101 6.59 48.49 -30.08
N ALA A 102 5.47 49.19 -29.83
CA ALA A 102 4.84 50.08 -30.79
C ALA A 102 4.98 51.51 -30.29
N ARG A 103 5.99 52.23 -30.81
CA ARG A 103 6.09 53.69 -30.65
C ARG A 103 6.73 54.34 -31.88
N GLY A 104 5.95 55.19 -32.55
CA GLY A 104 6.35 56.07 -33.65
C GLY A 104 5.08 56.61 -34.30
N VAL A 105 4.47 57.68 -33.77
CA VAL A 105 4.72 59.10 -34.12
C VAL A 105 4.57 59.36 -35.62
N ARG A 106 3.41 59.93 -35.98
CA ARG A 106 3.32 61.17 -36.76
C ARG A 106 2.18 62.01 -36.19
#